data_AF-A0A4P5S1D8-F1
#
_entry.id   AF-A0A4P5S1D8-F1
#
_cell.length_a   1.000
_cell.length_b   1.000
_cell.length_c   1.000
_cell.angle_alpha   90.00
_cell.angle_beta   90.00
_cell.angle_gamma   90.00
#
_symmetry.space_group_name_H-M   'P 1'
#
loop_
_entity.id
_entity.type
_entity.pdbx_description
1 polymer ?
#
loop_
_entity_poly.entity_id
_entity_poly.type
_entity_poly.pdbx_seq_one_letter_code
_entity_poly.pdbx_strand_id
1 'polypeptide(L)'
;MWQAETFDIGTIERELGWAADIGMNTVRIYLHDLLFAEAPADFLARIEKVFAVAASKDIAVIPVLFDGVWNPKPRLGKQPEPKPFLHNSMWVQSPGSDIFYDRSRWSELRDYVFALLSFFKDDERVIAWDLFNEPDQVDVVTLKLESREEKIATATELVSTVFNWAREVGVTQPLTIGVWEYEKDGQVATNSLNQLIVDQSDIISFHCYERREKLTAVIKALATHGRPLLCTEWLARTAGSTVDLLSVFKDAGVGAINWGLVDGRTQTRFPWRSWTTQVNDDEPWFHELLRADGTAYDVQEIETFRRLTSD
;
A
#
# COMPACT_ATOMS: atom_id res chain seq x y z
N MET A 1 -0.83 -14.72 1.40
CA MET A 1 -2.18 -14.33 1.84
C MET A 1 -3.27 -15.01 1.02
N TRP A 2 -3.31 -14.89 -0.32
CA TRP A 2 -4.50 -15.31 -1.09
C TRP A 2 -4.46 -16.69 -1.74
N GLN A 3 -3.31 -17.37 -1.79
CA GLN A 3 -3.23 -18.73 -2.33
C GLN A 3 -3.97 -19.72 -1.42
N ALA A 4 -4.60 -20.73 -2.00
CA ALA A 4 -5.43 -21.67 -1.26
C ALA A 4 -4.69 -22.35 -0.09
N GLU A 5 -3.44 -22.72 -0.33
CA GLU A 5 -2.59 -23.47 0.60
C GLU A 5 -2.11 -22.62 1.78
N THR A 6 -2.18 -21.29 1.65
CA THR A 6 -1.67 -20.34 2.66
C THR A 6 -2.72 -19.32 3.12
N PHE A 7 -3.96 -19.43 2.62
CA PHE A 7 -5.06 -18.57 3.02
C PHE A 7 -5.53 -18.94 4.43
N ASP A 8 -5.23 -18.07 5.40
CA ASP A 8 -5.55 -18.26 6.81
C ASP A 8 -6.49 -17.14 7.29
N ILE A 9 -7.79 -17.37 7.13
CA ILE A 9 -8.82 -16.42 7.56
C ILE A 9 -8.85 -16.23 9.08
N GLY A 10 -8.43 -17.24 9.86
CA GLY A 10 -8.43 -17.15 11.32
C GLY A 10 -7.35 -16.21 11.83
N THR A 11 -6.18 -16.18 11.18
CA THR A 11 -5.15 -15.18 11.45
C THR A 11 -5.58 -13.78 11.00
N ILE A 12 -6.16 -13.66 9.79
CA ILE A 12 -6.66 -12.38 9.28
C ILE A 12 -7.72 -11.78 10.22
N GLU A 13 -8.70 -12.58 10.67
CA GLU A 13 -9.73 -12.11 11.61
C GLU A 13 -9.12 -11.64 12.94
N ARG A 14 -8.16 -12.40 13.47
CA ARG A 14 -7.51 -12.07 14.74
C ARG A 14 -6.74 -10.75 14.64
N GLU A 15 -5.95 -10.56 13.58
CA GLU A 15 -5.14 -9.35 13.40
C GLU A 15 -5.99 -8.12 13.09
N LEU A 16 -7.07 -8.26 12.31
CA LEU A 16 -8.05 -7.18 12.13
C LEU A 16 -8.79 -6.85 13.43
N GLY A 17 -9.05 -7.84 14.29
CA GLY A 17 -9.56 -7.61 15.65
C GLY A 17 -8.59 -6.78 16.49
N TRP A 18 -7.29 -7.08 16.46
CA TRP A 18 -6.28 -6.28 17.15
C TRP A 18 -6.19 -4.85 16.59
N ALA A 19 -6.29 -4.67 15.27
CA ALA A 19 -6.35 -3.34 14.66
C ALA A 19 -7.54 -2.53 15.18
N ALA A 20 -8.73 -3.15 15.23
CA ALA A 20 -9.94 -2.53 15.77
C ALA A 20 -9.79 -2.16 17.26
N ASP A 21 -9.17 -3.02 18.08
CA ASP A 21 -8.90 -2.77 19.51
C ASP A 21 -7.92 -1.60 19.75
N ILE A 22 -7.10 -1.26 18.75
CA ILE A 22 -6.23 -0.06 18.76
C ILE A 22 -7.01 1.20 18.36
N GLY A 23 -8.17 1.03 17.69
CA GLY A 23 -9.00 2.10 17.17
C GLY A 23 -8.76 2.40 15.69
N MET A 24 -8.12 1.49 14.95
CA MET A 24 -8.03 1.59 13.49
C MET A 24 -9.36 1.18 12.85
N ASN A 25 -9.77 1.88 11.79
CA ASN A 25 -11.05 1.68 11.11
C ASN A 25 -10.92 1.45 9.60
N THR A 26 -9.70 1.34 9.10
CA THR A 26 -9.40 1.14 7.67
C THR A 26 -8.18 0.26 7.53
N VAL A 27 -8.20 -0.65 6.55
CA VAL A 27 -7.04 -1.45 6.16
C VAL A 27 -6.77 -1.31 4.66
N ARG A 28 -5.51 -1.07 4.30
CA ARG A 28 -5.04 -1.08 2.92
C ARG A 28 -4.49 -2.46 2.58
N ILE A 29 -5.11 -3.17 1.63
CA ILE A 29 -4.86 -4.59 1.39
C ILE A 29 -4.36 -4.82 -0.04
N TYR A 30 -3.20 -5.48 -0.16
CA TYR A 30 -2.59 -5.78 -1.45
C TYR A 30 -3.18 -7.00 -2.12
N LEU A 31 -3.55 -6.83 -3.38
CA LEU A 31 -3.99 -7.89 -4.28
C LEU A 31 -2.86 -8.23 -5.27
N HIS A 32 -3.08 -9.21 -6.13
CA HIS A 32 -2.07 -9.61 -7.12
C HIS A 32 -2.72 -10.26 -8.35
N ASP A 33 -2.39 -9.74 -9.53
CA ASP A 33 -2.86 -10.21 -10.84
C ASP A 33 -2.66 -11.73 -11.08
N LEU A 34 -1.51 -12.29 -10.68
CA LEU A 34 -1.24 -13.72 -10.87
C LEU A 34 -2.23 -14.64 -10.15
N LEU A 35 -2.75 -14.20 -8.99
CA LEU A 35 -3.71 -15.00 -8.20
C LEU A 35 -5.09 -15.00 -8.86
N PHE A 36 -5.42 -13.90 -9.55
CA PHE A 36 -6.57 -13.87 -10.44
C PHE A 36 -6.36 -14.78 -11.65
N ALA A 37 -5.20 -14.71 -12.33
CA ALA A 37 -4.92 -15.53 -13.51
C ALA A 37 -4.95 -17.04 -13.23
N GLU A 38 -4.56 -17.47 -12.02
CA GLU A 38 -4.62 -18.88 -11.59
C GLU A 38 -6.04 -19.37 -11.35
N ALA A 39 -6.84 -18.63 -10.56
CA ALA A 39 -8.18 -19.05 -10.17
C ALA A 39 -9.09 -17.84 -9.90
N PRO A 40 -9.68 -17.22 -10.95
CA PRO A 40 -10.43 -15.96 -10.82
C PRO A 40 -11.55 -15.98 -9.77
N ALA A 41 -12.42 -16.99 -9.84
CA ALA A 41 -13.59 -17.09 -8.96
C ALA A 41 -13.19 -17.34 -7.49
N ASP A 42 -12.20 -18.22 -7.26
CA ASP A 42 -11.73 -18.52 -5.92
C ASP A 42 -10.97 -17.34 -5.31
N PHE A 43 -10.23 -16.58 -6.12
CA PHE A 43 -9.55 -15.37 -5.68
C PHE A 43 -10.55 -14.30 -5.24
N LEU A 44 -11.55 -13.98 -6.08
CA LEU A 44 -12.61 -13.03 -5.71
C LEU A 44 -13.39 -13.49 -4.47
N ALA A 45 -13.69 -14.79 -4.35
CA ALA A 45 -14.36 -15.34 -3.18
C ALA A 45 -13.54 -15.22 -1.88
N ARG A 46 -12.20 -15.25 -1.95
CA ARG A 46 -11.33 -15.00 -0.78
C ARG A 46 -11.29 -13.52 -0.42
N ILE A 47 -11.24 -12.63 -1.42
CA ILE A 47 -11.31 -11.18 -1.20
C ILE A 47 -12.63 -10.84 -0.48
N GLU A 48 -13.76 -11.35 -0.98
CA GLU A 48 -15.07 -11.20 -0.35
C GLU A 48 -15.07 -11.63 1.13
N LYS A 49 -14.49 -12.80 1.43
CA LYS A 49 -14.38 -13.28 2.82
C LYS A 49 -13.57 -12.33 3.70
N VAL A 50 -12.46 -11.79 3.20
CA VAL A 50 -11.64 -10.84 3.96
C VAL A 50 -12.37 -9.51 4.16
N PHE A 51 -13.09 -9.00 3.14
CA PHE A 51 -13.88 -7.78 3.26
C PHE A 51 -15.03 -7.94 4.26
N ALA A 52 -15.70 -9.10 4.26
CA ALA A 52 -16.73 -9.41 5.24
C ALA A 52 -16.17 -9.47 6.68
N VAL A 53 -14.98 -10.05 6.86
CA VAL A 53 -14.30 -10.07 8.16
C VAL A 53 -13.92 -8.66 8.61
N ALA A 54 -13.32 -7.84 7.73
CA ALA A 54 -12.97 -6.45 8.04
C ALA A 54 -14.22 -5.65 8.47
N ALA A 55 -15.30 -5.75 7.68
CA ALA A 55 -16.58 -5.11 7.99
C ALA A 55 -17.17 -5.58 9.33
N SER A 56 -17.01 -6.85 9.71
CA SER A 56 -17.47 -7.36 11.01
C SER A 56 -16.71 -6.77 12.22
N LYS A 57 -15.60 -6.07 11.98
CA LYS A 57 -14.80 -5.35 12.98
C LYS A 57 -14.89 -3.83 12.80
N ASP A 58 -15.86 -3.34 12.02
CA ASP A 58 -16.01 -1.92 11.65
C ASP A 58 -14.78 -1.34 10.94
N ILE A 59 -14.08 -2.17 10.17
CA ILE A 59 -12.92 -1.79 9.36
C ILE A 59 -13.31 -1.74 7.88
N ALA A 60 -13.17 -0.56 7.27
CA ALA A 60 -13.26 -0.36 5.83
C ALA A 60 -12.00 -0.86 5.10
N VAL A 61 -12.11 -1.10 3.79
CA VAL A 61 -11.00 -1.60 2.97
C VAL A 61 -10.59 -0.63 1.87
N ILE A 62 -9.29 -0.58 1.60
CA ILE A 62 -8.68 0.04 0.42
C ILE A 62 -7.87 -1.04 -0.30
N PRO A 63 -8.42 -1.67 -1.34
CA PRO A 63 -7.70 -2.68 -2.11
C PRO A 63 -6.66 -2.02 -3.01
N VAL A 64 -5.45 -2.59 -3.03
CA VAL A 64 -4.36 -2.18 -3.91
C VAL A 64 -4.26 -3.16 -5.07
N LEU A 65 -4.47 -2.69 -6.30
CA LEU A 65 -4.55 -3.57 -7.47
C LEU A 65 -3.18 -4.05 -7.94
N PHE A 66 -2.21 -3.13 -7.99
CA PHE A 66 -0.87 -3.31 -8.54
C PHE A 66 0.21 -2.72 -7.62
N ASP A 67 1.47 -3.13 -7.75
CA ASP A 67 2.62 -2.75 -6.93
C ASP A 67 3.92 -2.72 -7.75
N GLY A 68 4.68 -1.61 -7.64
CA GLY A 68 5.92 -1.35 -8.38
C GLY A 68 7.22 -1.56 -7.59
N VAL A 69 7.17 -2.10 -6.38
CA VAL A 69 8.25 -2.07 -5.38
C VAL A 69 9.04 -3.40 -5.29
N TRP A 70 10.36 -3.29 -5.06
CA TRP A 70 11.31 -4.36 -4.72
C TRP A 70 11.58 -5.42 -5.80
N ASN A 71 10.76 -6.48 -5.89
CA ASN A 71 11.08 -7.66 -6.68
C ASN A 71 10.21 -7.76 -7.96
N PRO A 72 10.80 -7.51 -9.15
CA PRO A 72 10.05 -7.46 -10.40
C PRO A 72 9.64 -8.83 -10.99
N LYS A 73 10.00 -9.94 -10.34
CA LYS A 73 9.84 -11.30 -10.89
C LYS A 73 8.90 -12.15 -10.02
N PRO A 74 7.59 -11.80 -9.93
CA PRO A 74 6.62 -12.62 -9.22
C PRO A 74 6.46 -13.99 -9.90
N ARG A 75 6.16 -15.02 -9.11
CA ARG A 75 5.86 -16.38 -9.59
C ARG A 75 4.81 -17.03 -8.70
N LEU A 76 3.92 -17.80 -9.32
CA LEU A 76 2.99 -18.68 -8.60
C LEU A 76 3.74 -19.85 -7.94
N GLY A 77 3.07 -20.49 -6.98
CA GLY A 77 3.58 -21.63 -6.23
C GLY A 77 3.95 -21.29 -4.78
N LYS A 78 4.72 -22.18 -4.14
CA LYS A 78 5.07 -22.02 -2.73
C LYS A 78 5.87 -20.72 -2.52
N GLN A 79 5.37 -19.87 -1.62
CA GLN A 79 6.08 -18.66 -1.22
C GLN A 79 7.43 -19.01 -0.55
N PRO A 80 8.50 -18.26 -0.84
CA PRO A 80 9.79 -18.47 -0.16
C PRO A 80 9.65 -18.26 1.36
N GLU A 81 10.60 -18.77 2.12
CA GLU A 81 10.72 -18.36 3.52
C GLU A 81 11.36 -16.97 3.62
N PRO A 82 10.94 -16.14 4.60
CA PRO A 82 11.53 -14.82 4.81
C PRO A 82 13.04 -14.92 5.04
N LYS A 83 13.81 -14.03 4.41
CA LYS A 83 15.25 -13.94 4.67
C LYS A 83 15.45 -13.24 6.02
N PRO A 84 16.08 -13.88 7.02
CA PRO A 84 16.28 -13.29 8.34
C PRO A 84 16.89 -11.89 8.26
N PHE A 85 16.38 -10.97 9.08
CA PHE A 85 16.88 -9.59 9.21
C PHE A 85 16.74 -8.73 7.94
N LEU A 86 15.91 -9.15 6.96
CA LEU A 86 15.76 -8.43 5.70
C LEU A 86 14.32 -7.93 5.48
N HIS A 87 14.18 -6.62 5.36
CA HIS A 87 12.92 -5.93 5.14
C HIS A 87 12.23 -6.40 3.84
N ASN A 88 10.95 -6.78 3.90
CA ASN A 88 10.12 -7.14 2.72
C ASN A 88 10.75 -8.20 1.81
N SER A 89 11.53 -9.13 2.36
CA SER A 89 12.37 -10.04 1.55
C SER A 89 11.62 -10.95 0.57
N MET A 90 10.32 -11.12 0.75
CA MET A 90 9.42 -11.92 -0.08
C MET A 90 8.45 -11.08 -0.93
N TRP A 91 8.44 -9.76 -0.77
CA TRP A 91 7.53 -8.87 -1.46
C TRP A 91 7.82 -8.87 -2.96
N VAL A 92 6.78 -8.85 -3.79
CA VAL A 92 6.88 -8.92 -5.25
C VAL A 92 5.94 -7.92 -5.92
N GLN A 93 6.37 -7.42 -7.08
CA GLN A 93 5.60 -6.52 -7.92
C GLN A 93 4.38 -7.21 -8.54
N SER A 94 3.37 -6.42 -8.85
CA SER A 94 2.21 -6.80 -9.65
C SER A 94 1.86 -5.62 -10.57
N PRO A 95 1.85 -5.75 -11.91
CA PRO A 95 2.37 -6.88 -12.65
C PRO A 95 3.88 -7.06 -12.45
N GLY A 96 4.38 -8.24 -12.76
CA GLY A 96 5.82 -8.45 -12.92
C GLY A 96 6.38 -7.70 -14.13
N SER A 97 7.71 -7.49 -14.16
CA SER A 97 8.35 -6.67 -15.19
C SER A 97 8.13 -7.17 -16.62
N ASP A 98 7.91 -8.48 -16.80
CA ASP A 98 7.69 -9.09 -18.12
C ASP A 98 6.35 -8.67 -18.76
N ILE A 99 5.36 -8.28 -17.95
CA ILE A 99 4.11 -7.69 -18.44
C ILE A 99 4.20 -6.17 -18.38
N PHE A 100 4.80 -5.61 -17.31
CA PHE A 100 4.94 -4.16 -17.14
C PHE A 100 5.58 -3.49 -18.36
N TYR A 101 6.72 -4.01 -18.85
CA TYR A 101 7.43 -3.43 -19.99
C TYR A 101 6.87 -3.85 -21.36
N ASP A 102 6.05 -4.90 -21.44
CA ASP A 102 5.46 -5.39 -22.68
C ASP A 102 4.00 -4.95 -22.85
N ARG A 103 3.82 -3.83 -23.55
CA ARG A 103 2.48 -3.23 -23.83
C ARG A 103 1.53 -4.19 -24.54
N SER A 104 2.04 -5.17 -25.30
CA SER A 104 1.19 -6.15 -25.98
C SER A 104 0.48 -7.10 -25.03
N ARG A 105 0.99 -7.22 -23.79
CA ARG A 105 0.47 -8.09 -22.73
C ARG A 105 -0.44 -7.38 -21.74
N TRP A 106 -0.64 -6.08 -21.86
CA TRP A 106 -1.50 -5.33 -20.92
C TRP A 106 -2.96 -5.76 -20.97
N SER A 107 -3.41 -6.39 -22.06
CA SER A 107 -4.74 -7.04 -22.10
C SER A 107 -4.92 -8.10 -21.02
N GLU A 108 -3.85 -8.77 -20.57
CA GLU A 108 -3.89 -9.75 -19.48
C GLU A 108 -4.27 -9.08 -18.14
N LEU A 109 -3.87 -7.82 -17.95
CA LEU A 109 -4.19 -7.03 -16.75
C LEU A 109 -5.61 -6.47 -16.81
N ARG A 110 -6.11 -6.18 -18.02
CA ARG A 110 -7.46 -5.63 -18.21
C ARG A 110 -8.51 -6.57 -17.63
N ASP A 111 -8.43 -7.86 -17.91
CA ASP A 111 -9.42 -8.83 -17.45
C ASP A 111 -9.47 -8.91 -15.91
N TYR A 112 -8.30 -8.84 -15.26
CA TYR A 112 -8.19 -8.75 -13.80
C TYR A 112 -8.85 -7.47 -13.25
N VAL A 113 -8.50 -6.30 -13.80
CA VAL A 113 -9.06 -5.01 -13.38
C VAL A 113 -10.58 -4.99 -13.54
N PHE A 114 -11.09 -5.39 -14.71
CA PHE A 114 -12.52 -5.40 -14.99
C PHE A 114 -13.28 -6.36 -14.07
N ALA A 115 -12.79 -7.58 -13.91
CA ALA A 115 -13.47 -8.57 -13.09
C ALA A 115 -13.51 -8.15 -11.61
N LEU A 116 -12.38 -7.69 -11.06
CA LEU A 116 -12.30 -7.24 -9.67
C LEU A 116 -13.22 -6.04 -9.42
N LEU A 117 -13.06 -4.97 -10.19
CA LEU A 117 -13.82 -3.73 -9.99
C LEU A 117 -15.31 -3.94 -10.28
N SER A 118 -15.68 -4.79 -11.25
CA SER A 118 -17.10 -5.07 -11.52
C SER A 118 -17.74 -5.90 -10.41
N PHE A 119 -17.01 -6.82 -9.80
CA PHE A 119 -17.52 -7.67 -8.72
C PHE A 119 -17.85 -6.84 -7.46
N PHE A 120 -17.04 -5.83 -7.16
CA PHE A 120 -17.17 -4.96 -5.97
C PHE A 120 -17.68 -3.54 -6.30
N LYS A 121 -18.31 -3.36 -7.47
CA LYS A 121 -18.62 -2.06 -8.06
C LYS A 121 -19.37 -1.09 -7.13
N ASP A 122 -20.31 -1.62 -6.37
CA ASP A 122 -21.21 -0.88 -5.48
C ASP A 122 -21.00 -1.30 -4.01
N ASP A 123 -19.86 -1.92 -3.69
CA ASP A 123 -19.56 -2.40 -2.33
C ASP A 123 -19.16 -1.25 -1.40
N GLU A 124 -20.03 -0.90 -0.47
CA GLU A 124 -19.82 0.18 0.50
C GLU A 124 -18.67 -0.09 1.50
N ARG A 125 -18.20 -1.34 1.62
CA ARG A 125 -17.03 -1.67 2.46
C ARG A 125 -15.73 -1.10 1.87
N VAL A 126 -15.69 -0.90 0.55
CA VAL A 126 -14.56 -0.28 -0.13
C VAL A 126 -14.71 1.23 -0.05
N ILE A 127 -13.72 1.94 0.52
CA ILE A 127 -13.77 3.40 0.64
C ILE A 127 -12.93 4.13 -0.41
N ALA A 128 -12.00 3.42 -1.05
CA ALA A 128 -11.22 3.88 -2.18
C ALA A 128 -10.59 2.69 -2.91
N TRP A 129 -10.30 2.85 -4.19
CA TRP A 129 -9.47 1.93 -4.96
C TRP A 129 -8.08 2.53 -5.15
N ASP A 130 -7.07 1.89 -4.56
CA ASP A 130 -5.68 2.21 -4.84
C ASP A 130 -5.24 1.40 -6.06
N LEU A 131 -5.10 2.07 -7.19
CA LEU A 131 -4.92 1.38 -8.46
C LEU A 131 -3.50 0.85 -8.63
N PHE A 132 -2.50 1.44 -7.98
CA PHE A 132 -1.10 1.08 -8.19
C PHE A 132 -0.19 1.66 -7.11
N ASN A 133 0.45 0.79 -6.32
CA ASN A 133 1.44 1.19 -5.34
C ASN A 133 2.78 1.55 -5.99
N GLU A 134 3.27 2.79 -5.77
CA GLU A 134 4.57 3.32 -6.20
C GLU A 134 5.05 2.81 -7.58
N PRO A 135 4.34 3.14 -8.67
CA PRO A 135 4.46 2.45 -9.97
C PRO A 135 5.86 2.49 -10.59
N ASP A 136 6.62 3.52 -10.25
CA ASP A 136 7.93 3.82 -10.80
C ASP A 136 9.08 3.65 -9.80
N GLN A 137 8.84 3.02 -8.64
CA GLN A 137 9.84 2.81 -7.60
C GLN A 137 11.09 2.08 -8.11
N VAL A 138 12.24 2.28 -7.46
CA VAL A 138 13.49 1.60 -7.77
C VAL A 138 13.31 0.07 -7.66
N ASP A 139 13.84 -0.63 -8.66
CA ASP A 139 13.96 -2.09 -8.70
C ASP A 139 15.29 -2.53 -9.33
N VAL A 140 15.50 -3.84 -9.44
CA VAL A 140 16.72 -4.43 -10.02
C VAL A 140 16.97 -4.00 -11.47
N VAL A 141 15.95 -3.68 -12.26
CA VAL A 141 16.12 -3.21 -13.65
C VAL A 141 16.64 -1.78 -13.65
N THR A 142 15.98 -0.89 -12.91
CA THR A 142 16.38 0.52 -12.82
C THR A 142 17.76 0.71 -12.20
N LEU A 143 18.14 -0.12 -11.23
CA LEU A 143 19.50 -0.13 -10.66
C LEU A 143 20.57 -0.54 -11.69
N LYS A 144 20.27 -1.49 -12.58
CA LYS A 144 21.19 -1.90 -13.64
C LYS A 144 21.34 -0.86 -14.74
N LEU A 145 20.26 -0.14 -15.03
CA LEU A 145 20.24 0.94 -16.02
C LEU A 145 20.75 2.26 -15.46
N GLU A 146 20.94 2.36 -14.13
CA GLU A 146 21.24 3.61 -13.41
C GLU A 146 20.26 4.74 -13.75
N SER A 147 19.02 4.38 -14.10
CA SER A 147 17.98 5.31 -14.55
C SER A 147 16.58 4.76 -14.30
N ARG A 148 15.65 5.66 -13.99
CA ARG A 148 14.21 5.38 -13.87
C ARG A 148 13.40 5.91 -15.04
N GLU A 149 14.01 6.56 -16.03
CA GLU A 149 13.29 7.23 -17.13
C GLU A 149 12.35 6.29 -17.89
N GLU A 150 12.83 5.11 -18.30
CA GLU A 150 12.00 4.11 -18.98
C GLU A 150 10.89 3.56 -18.08
N LYS A 151 11.17 3.40 -16.78
CA LYS A 151 10.18 2.94 -15.81
C LYS A 151 9.09 3.99 -15.60
N ILE A 152 9.45 5.27 -15.47
CA ILE A 152 8.51 6.40 -15.35
C ILE A 152 7.65 6.50 -16.61
N ALA A 153 8.25 6.41 -17.80
CA ALA A 153 7.50 6.48 -19.06
C ALA A 153 6.49 5.32 -19.18
N THR A 154 6.95 4.10 -18.91
CA THR A 154 6.09 2.90 -18.95
C THR A 154 5.00 2.93 -17.88
N ALA A 155 5.33 3.35 -16.66
CA ALA A 155 4.38 3.56 -15.57
C ALA A 155 3.32 4.61 -15.94
N THR A 156 3.73 5.73 -16.56
CA THR A 156 2.81 6.80 -16.99
C THR A 156 1.76 6.24 -17.96
N GLU A 157 2.20 5.49 -18.97
CA GLU A 157 1.29 4.86 -19.95
C GLU A 157 0.36 3.83 -19.31
N LEU A 158 0.89 2.94 -18.46
CA LEU A 158 0.10 1.90 -17.81
C LEU A 158 -0.90 2.49 -16.81
N VAL A 159 -0.48 3.45 -15.99
CA VAL A 159 -1.37 4.13 -15.03
C VAL A 159 -2.51 4.84 -15.75
N SER A 160 -2.25 5.54 -16.85
CA SER A 160 -3.30 6.16 -17.68
C SER A 160 -4.31 5.12 -18.15
N THR A 161 -3.79 3.96 -18.59
CA THR A 161 -4.61 2.83 -19.04
C THR A 161 -5.46 2.23 -17.92
N VAL A 162 -4.90 2.03 -16.72
CA VAL A 162 -5.61 1.48 -15.57
C VAL A 162 -6.69 2.43 -15.06
N PHE A 163 -6.43 3.74 -15.00
CA PHE A 163 -7.49 4.72 -14.72
C PHE A 163 -8.62 4.62 -15.74
N ASN A 164 -8.32 4.57 -17.04
CA ASN A 164 -9.35 4.45 -18.08
C ASN A 164 -10.21 3.19 -17.91
N TRP A 165 -9.59 2.04 -17.61
CA TRP A 165 -10.32 0.80 -17.34
C TRP A 165 -11.21 0.91 -16.10
N ALA A 166 -10.69 1.46 -14.99
CA ALA A 166 -11.47 1.64 -13.77
C ALA A 166 -12.66 2.59 -13.97
N ARG A 167 -12.47 3.67 -14.75
CA ARG A 167 -13.55 4.58 -15.16
C ARG A 167 -14.57 3.91 -16.07
N GLU A 168 -14.15 3.03 -16.98
CA GLU A 168 -15.05 2.28 -17.87
C GLU A 168 -15.95 1.31 -17.08
N VAL A 169 -15.43 0.66 -16.03
CA VAL A 169 -16.24 -0.16 -15.12
C VAL A 169 -17.28 0.70 -14.37
N GLY A 170 -16.89 1.93 -14.02
CA GLY A 170 -17.77 2.92 -13.40
C GLY A 170 -18.11 2.59 -11.96
N VAL A 171 -17.10 2.24 -11.15
CA VAL A 171 -17.22 2.03 -9.70
C VAL A 171 -17.68 3.31 -8.98
N THR A 172 -18.37 3.16 -7.86
CA THR A 172 -18.91 4.29 -7.09
C THR A 172 -17.91 4.91 -6.12
N GLN A 173 -16.88 4.14 -5.74
CA GLN A 173 -15.82 4.55 -4.82
C GLN A 173 -14.75 5.40 -5.55
N PRO A 174 -14.06 6.31 -4.85
CA PRO A 174 -13.00 7.13 -5.45
C PRO A 174 -11.81 6.27 -5.90
N LEU A 175 -11.21 6.66 -7.02
CA LEU A 175 -9.97 6.09 -7.55
C LEU A 175 -8.77 6.93 -7.11
N THR A 176 -7.67 6.29 -6.75
CA THR A 176 -6.44 6.98 -6.35
C THR A 176 -5.19 6.18 -6.68
N ILE A 177 -4.06 6.88 -6.77
CA ILE A 177 -2.71 6.32 -6.75
C ILE A 177 -1.88 7.25 -5.85
N GLY A 178 -1.05 6.66 -4.98
CA GLY A 178 -0.22 7.42 -4.06
C GLY A 178 0.95 8.13 -4.73
N VAL A 179 1.10 9.44 -4.50
CA VAL A 179 2.38 10.13 -4.76
C VAL A 179 3.34 9.91 -3.59
N TRP A 180 4.63 9.72 -3.87
CA TRP A 180 5.60 9.34 -2.83
C TRP A 180 6.94 10.10 -2.91
N GLU A 181 7.16 10.90 -3.95
CA GLU A 181 8.37 11.73 -4.11
C GLU A 181 8.05 13.22 -4.05
N TYR A 182 8.89 13.98 -3.34
CA TYR A 182 8.68 15.40 -3.10
C TYR A 182 9.96 16.21 -3.23
N GLU A 183 9.86 17.39 -3.81
CA GLU A 183 10.87 18.44 -3.77
C GLU A 183 11.08 18.94 -2.34
N LYS A 184 12.20 19.61 -2.03
CA LYS A 184 12.55 20.03 -0.65
C LYS A 184 11.44 20.76 0.10
N ASP A 185 10.68 21.61 -0.58
CA ASP A 185 9.57 22.41 -0.03
C ASP A 185 8.25 21.63 0.13
N GLY A 186 8.21 20.34 -0.21
CA GLY A 186 7.02 19.49 -0.07
C GLY A 186 6.15 19.42 -1.31
N GLN A 187 6.48 20.17 -2.38
CA GLN A 187 5.81 19.99 -3.67
C GLN A 187 6.08 18.58 -4.20
N VAL A 188 5.11 18.00 -4.91
CA VAL A 188 5.28 16.70 -5.57
C VAL A 188 6.42 16.82 -6.58
N ALA A 189 7.32 15.84 -6.59
CA ALA A 189 8.44 15.81 -7.53
C ALA A 189 7.92 15.86 -8.97
N THR A 190 8.51 16.71 -9.80
CA THR A 190 7.97 16.96 -11.15
C THR A 190 8.36 15.86 -12.11
N ASN A 191 7.39 15.03 -12.51
CA ASN A 191 7.50 14.10 -13.64
C ASN A 191 6.12 13.81 -14.24
N SER A 192 6.08 13.15 -15.40
CA SER A 192 4.83 12.86 -16.13
C SER A 192 3.87 11.95 -15.35
N LEU A 193 4.41 11.00 -14.60
CA LEU A 193 3.63 10.06 -13.81
C LEU A 193 2.95 10.77 -12.63
N ASN A 194 3.70 11.54 -11.86
CA ASN A 194 3.18 12.29 -10.72
C ASN A 194 2.12 13.30 -11.13
N GLN A 195 2.33 14.02 -12.25
CA GLN A 195 1.31 14.91 -12.80
C GLN A 195 0.03 14.14 -13.16
N LEU A 196 0.16 13.00 -13.86
CA LEU A 196 -0.97 12.15 -14.21
C LEU A 196 -1.72 11.63 -12.97
N ILE A 197 -1.00 11.14 -11.96
CA ILE A 197 -1.58 10.65 -10.70
C ILE A 197 -2.39 11.75 -10.02
N VAL A 198 -1.79 12.94 -9.88
CA VAL A 198 -2.46 14.09 -9.29
C VAL A 198 -3.67 14.46 -10.14
N ASP A 199 -3.60 14.47 -11.46
CA ASP A 199 -4.73 14.90 -12.30
C ASP A 199 -5.90 13.92 -12.32
N GLN A 200 -5.64 12.61 -12.27
CA GLN A 200 -6.66 11.57 -12.47
C GLN A 200 -7.34 11.07 -11.19
N SER A 201 -6.69 11.23 -10.04
CA SER A 201 -7.20 10.70 -8.76
C SER A 201 -8.40 11.50 -8.23
N ASP A 202 -9.46 10.82 -7.79
CA ASP A 202 -10.64 11.46 -7.18
C ASP A 202 -10.32 12.05 -5.81
N ILE A 203 -9.51 11.31 -5.04
CA ILE A 203 -8.89 11.74 -3.80
C ILE A 203 -7.37 11.69 -3.97
N ILE A 204 -6.65 12.60 -3.32
CA ILE A 204 -5.19 12.60 -3.40
C ILE A 204 -4.67 11.72 -2.27
N SER A 205 -4.19 10.54 -2.63
CA SER A 205 -3.42 9.70 -1.72
C SER A 205 -1.92 9.98 -1.85
N PHE A 206 -1.19 9.76 -0.77
CA PHE A 206 0.24 10.04 -0.73
C PHE A 206 0.96 9.21 0.33
N HIS A 207 2.28 9.01 0.17
CA HIS A 207 3.14 8.35 1.14
C HIS A 207 4.05 9.37 1.79
N CYS A 208 4.27 9.29 3.10
CA CYS A 208 5.20 10.18 3.77
C CYS A 208 5.83 9.53 5.00
N TYR A 209 7.06 9.06 4.82
CA TYR A 209 7.90 8.47 5.86
C TYR A 209 8.86 9.48 6.53
N GLU A 210 8.61 10.77 6.32
CA GLU A 210 9.47 11.87 6.74
C GLU A 210 9.02 12.48 8.09
N ARG A 211 9.89 13.33 8.64
CA ARG A 211 9.64 14.06 9.90
C ARG A 211 8.50 15.07 9.79
N ARG A 212 8.01 15.52 10.95
CA ARG A 212 6.90 16.49 11.12
C ARG A 212 6.96 17.68 10.16
N GLU A 213 8.12 18.33 10.04
CA GLU A 213 8.28 19.53 9.22
C GLU A 213 7.98 19.23 7.74
N LYS A 214 8.54 18.12 7.25
CA LYS A 214 8.39 17.68 5.87
C LYS A 214 6.97 17.17 5.61
N LEU A 215 6.43 16.34 6.50
CA LEU A 215 5.04 15.88 6.43
C LEU A 215 4.06 17.06 6.36
N THR A 216 4.25 18.06 7.22
CA THR A 216 3.40 19.27 7.24
C THR A 216 3.51 20.05 5.92
N ALA A 217 4.70 20.14 5.34
CA ALA A 217 4.92 20.81 4.06
C ALA A 217 4.24 20.06 2.90
N VAL A 218 4.35 18.73 2.86
CA VAL A 218 3.67 17.87 1.88
C VAL A 218 2.16 18.01 1.97
N ILE A 219 1.57 17.91 3.17
CA ILE A 219 0.13 18.07 3.39
C ILE A 219 -0.33 19.45 2.88
N LYS A 220 0.40 20.53 3.20
CA LYS A 220 0.06 21.88 2.74
C LYS A 220 0.13 22.02 1.23
N ALA A 221 1.12 21.42 0.58
CA ALA A 221 1.26 21.45 -0.87
C ALA A 221 0.08 20.71 -1.54
N LEU A 222 -0.22 19.49 -1.10
CA LEU A 222 -1.29 18.67 -1.66
C LEU A 222 -2.68 19.26 -1.41
N ALA A 223 -2.89 19.92 -0.27
CA ALA A 223 -4.16 20.58 0.05
C ALA A 223 -4.55 21.66 -0.96
N THR A 224 -3.60 22.24 -1.70
CA THR A 224 -3.87 23.27 -2.72
C THR A 224 -4.71 22.77 -3.90
N HIS A 225 -4.78 21.45 -4.11
CA HIS A 225 -5.61 20.84 -5.15
C HIS A 225 -7.10 20.74 -4.80
N GLY A 226 -7.51 21.09 -3.58
CA GLY A 226 -8.92 21.15 -3.18
C GLY A 226 -9.66 19.81 -3.16
N ARG A 227 -8.93 18.69 -3.03
CA ARG A 227 -9.49 17.32 -2.92
C ARG A 227 -9.17 16.70 -1.55
N PRO A 228 -9.97 15.73 -1.07
CA PRO A 228 -9.65 14.99 0.15
C PRO A 228 -8.25 14.36 0.08
N LEU A 229 -7.56 14.38 1.21
CA LEU A 229 -6.21 13.82 1.34
C LEU A 229 -6.23 12.55 2.18
N LEU A 230 -5.43 11.56 1.77
CA LEU A 230 -5.24 10.30 2.49
C LEU A 230 -3.77 9.88 2.45
N CYS A 231 -3.11 9.83 3.60
CA CYS A 231 -1.77 9.26 3.68
C CYS A 231 -1.89 7.73 3.72
N THR A 232 -1.55 7.04 2.63
CA THR A 232 -1.72 5.57 2.50
C THR A 232 -0.54 4.78 3.02
N GLU A 233 0.60 5.44 3.26
CA GLU A 233 1.76 4.87 3.94
C GLU A 233 2.52 5.94 4.74
N TRP A 234 2.67 5.67 6.04
CA TRP A 234 3.52 6.44 6.96
C TRP A 234 4.01 5.51 8.08
N LEU A 235 4.80 6.03 9.01
CA LEU A 235 5.53 5.31 10.07
C LEU A 235 6.80 4.63 9.56
N ALA A 236 7.94 5.18 9.96
CA ALA A 236 9.28 4.69 9.67
C ALA A 236 10.21 5.25 10.76
N ARG A 237 10.24 4.60 11.93
CA ARG A 237 10.78 5.21 13.16
C ARG A 237 12.22 5.69 12.99
N THR A 238 13.08 4.90 12.36
CA THR A 238 14.49 5.29 12.14
C THR A 238 14.67 6.40 11.10
N ALA A 239 13.66 6.67 10.26
CA ALA A 239 13.62 7.83 9.36
C ALA A 239 13.09 9.10 10.06
N GLY A 240 12.53 8.96 11.26
CA GLY A 240 11.93 10.05 12.04
C GLY A 240 10.44 10.26 11.80
N SER A 241 9.78 9.31 11.13
CA SER A 241 8.31 9.24 11.09
C SER A 241 7.84 8.33 12.21
N THR A 242 7.30 8.93 13.26
CA THR A 242 6.91 8.31 14.54
C THR A 242 5.42 8.50 14.82
N VAL A 243 4.86 7.73 15.77
CA VAL A 243 3.40 7.70 16.02
C VAL A 243 2.83 9.04 16.51
N ASP A 244 3.64 9.94 17.08
CA ASP A 244 3.19 11.30 17.42
C ASP A 244 2.74 12.11 16.20
N LEU A 245 3.15 11.73 14.99
CA LEU A 245 2.71 12.36 13.74
C LEU A 245 1.23 12.10 13.42
N LEU A 246 0.57 11.14 14.08
CA LEU A 246 -0.90 11.04 14.04
C LEU A 246 -1.58 12.35 14.38
N SER A 247 -0.99 13.15 15.28
CA SER A 247 -1.54 14.46 15.62
C SER A 247 -1.54 15.41 14.42
N VAL A 248 -0.52 15.34 13.55
CA VAL A 248 -0.41 16.18 12.35
C VAL A 248 -1.53 15.84 11.36
N PHE A 249 -1.77 14.55 11.15
CA PHE A 249 -2.86 14.07 10.30
C PHE A 249 -4.22 14.50 10.85
N LYS A 250 -4.47 14.31 12.15
CA LYS A 250 -5.71 14.72 12.82
C LYS A 250 -5.94 16.24 12.72
N ASP A 251 -4.95 17.05 13.06
CA ASP A 251 -5.04 18.52 13.02
C ASP A 251 -5.31 19.05 11.60
N ALA A 252 -4.81 18.35 10.58
CA ALA A 252 -5.01 18.69 9.18
C ALA A 252 -6.29 18.08 8.55
N GLY A 253 -7.02 17.22 9.27
CA GLY A 253 -8.17 16.51 8.73
C GLY A 253 -7.82 15.50 7.62
N VAL A 254 -6.65 14.88 7.71
CA VAL A 254 -6.11 13.94 6.73
C VAL A 254 -6.20 12.51 7.28
N GLY A 255 -6.77 11.57 6.51
CA GLY A 255 -6.75 10.16 6.89
C GLY A 255 -5.31 9.59 6.83
N ALA A 256 -4.98 8.59 7.64
CA ALA A 256 -3.62 8.05 7.69
C ALA A 256 -3.62 6.54 7.93
N ILE A 257 -2.91 5.80 7.08
CA ILE A 257 -2.73 4.34 7.14
C ILE A 257 -1.24 4.05 7.25
N ASN A 258 -0.81 3.50 8.40
CA ASN A 258 0.60 3.23 8.59
C ASN A 258 1.02 1.97 7.83
N TRP A 259 2.27 1.92 7.39
CA TRP A 259 2.86 0.70 6.85
C TRP A 259 3.20 -0.25 8.01
N GLY A 260 2.76 -1.50 7.90
CA GLY A 260 2.97 -2.53 8.93
C GLY A 260 1.93 -2.54 10.05
N LEU A 261 1.75 -3.68 10.72
CA LEU A 261 0.88 -3.79 11.90
C LEU A 261 1.47 -4.81 12.87
N VAL A 262 1.63 -6.05 12.41
CA VAL A 262 2.11 -7.20 13.19
C VAL A 262 3.47 -7.65 12.68
N ASP A 263 4.36 -8.07 13.60
CA ASP A 263 5.60 -8.80 13.31
C ASP A 263 5.33 -10.15 12.66
N GLY A 264 5.25 -10.10 11.34
CA GLY A 264 4.88 -11.19 10.47
C GLY A 264 5.97 -11.55 9.48
N ARG A 265 5.61 -12.46 8.56
CA ARG A 265 6.56 -13.00 7.56
C ARG A 265 7.20 -11.94 6.67
N THR A 266 6.55 -10.79 6.48
CA THR A 266 7.08 -9.70 5.63
C THR A 266 8.27 -8.98 6.29
N GLN A 267 8.41 -9.07 7.62
CA GLN A 267 9.52 -8.51 8.41
C GLN A 267 9.72 -7.00 8.23
N THR A 268 8.62 -6.23 8.25
CA THR A 268 8.69 -4.77 8.11
C THR A 268 9.24 -4.10 9.36
N ARG A 269 9.41 -4.78 10.49
CA ARG A 269 10.21 -4.25 11.61
C ARG A 269 11.67 -3.95 11.26
N PHE A 270 12.26 -4.59 10.26
CA PHE A 270 13.60 -4.24 9.82
C PHE A 270 13.58 -3.02 8.89
N PRO A 271 14.62 -2.17 8.94
CA PRO A 271 14.69 -0.96 8.12
C PRO A 271 15.11 -1.25 6.68
N TRP A 272 14.79 -0.35 5.74
CA TRP A 272 15.21 -0.49 4.33
C TRP A 272 16.72 -0.67 4.13
N ARG A 273 17.57 -0.10 5.00
CA ARG A 273 19.03 -0.32 4.93
C ARG A 273 19.45 -1.78 5.09
N SER A 274 18.59 -2.66 5.61
CA SER A 274 18.87 -4.11 5.73
C SER A 274 19.23 -4.77 4.39
N TRP A 275 18.84 -4.17 3.27
CA TRP A 275 19.21 -4.63 1.92
C TRP A 275 20.69 -4.44 1.57
N THR A 276 21.39 -3.52 2.24
CA THR A 276 22.79 -3.17 1.93
C THR A 276 23.71 -3.27 3.13
N THR A 277 23.17 -3.25 4.35
CA THR A 277 23.90 -3.30 5.61
C THR A 277 23.30 -4.35 6.53
N GLN A 278 24.14 -5.10 7.25
CA GLN A 278 23.68 -5.98 8.33
C GLN A 278 22.96 -5.17 9.42
N VAL A 279 21.85 -5.69 9.91
CA VAL A 279 21.06 -5.13 11.03
C VAL A 279 20.92 -6.17 12.14
N ASN A 280 20.78 -5.71 13.37
CA ASN A 280 20.57 -6.56 14.54
C ASN A 280 19.10 -6.57 14.99
N ASP A 281 18.71 -7.60 15.75
CA ASP A 281 17.34 -7.81 16.21
C ASP A 281 16.91 -6.81 17.31
N ASP A 282 17.87 -6.22 18.03
CA ASP A 282 17.68 -5.29 19.14
C ASP A 282 17.55 -3.82 18.69
N GLU A 283 17.68 -3.56 17.39
CA GLU A 283 17.44 -2.23 16.84
C GLU A 283 15.96 -1.85 16.93
N PRO A 284 15.64 -0.54 17.09
CA PRO A 284 14.26 -0.08 17.12
C PRO A 284 13.47 -0.52 15.88
N TRP A 285 12.27 -1.04 16.10
CA TRP A 285 11.41 -1.51 15.02
C TRP A 285 11.04 -0.38 14.07
N PHE A 286 11.05 -0.69 12.78
CA PHE A 286 10.86 0.31 11.75
C PHE A 286 9.39 0.69 11.55
N HIS A 287 8.52 -0.31 11.33
CA HIS A 287 7.12 -0.10 10.93
C HIS A 287 6.08 -0.68 11.90
N GLU A 288 6.29 -1.89 12.40
CA GLU A 288 5.24 -2.66 13.10
C GLU A 288 4.87 -2.06 14.46
N LEU A 289 3.62 -2.31 14.90
CA LEU A 289 3.05 -1.84 16.16
C LEU A 289 2.85 -2.98 17.17
N LEU A 290 2.68 -4.20 16.68
CA LEU A 290 2.35 -5.40 17.46
C LEU A 290 3.36 -6.51 17.21
N ARG A 291 3.67 -7.28 18.25
CA ARG A 291 4.34 -8.58 18.13
C ARG A 291 3.40 -9.62 17.55
N ALA A 292 3.95 -10.75 17.11
CA ALA A 292 3.19 -11.87 16.54
C ALA A 292 2.07 -12.41 17.45
N ASP A 293 2.17 -12.20 18.77
CA ASP A 293 1.16 -12.59 19.76
C ASP A 293 0.11 -11.50 20.06
N GLY A 294 0.20 -10.35 19.38
CA GLY A 294 -0.68 -9.20 19.56
C GLY A 294 -0.24 -8.23 20.67
N THR A 295 0.87 -8.49 21.36
CA THR A 295 1.37 -7.54 22.38
C THR A 295 1.99 -6.31 21.73
N ALA A 296 1.72 -5.12 22.30
CA ALA A 296 2.19 -3.84 21.78
C ALA A 296 3.72 -3.74 21.80
N TYR A 297 4.34 -3.43 20.66
CA TYR A 297 5.77 -3.10 20.58
C TYR A 297 6.13 -2.00 21.60
N ASP A 298 5.37 -0.90 21.54
CA ASP A 298 5.39 0.22 22.47
C ASP A 298 3.95 0.53 22.92
N VAL A 299 3.70 0.48 24.23
CA VAL A 299 2.37 0.72 24.81
C VAL A 299 1.90 2.16 24.61
N GLN A 300 2.82 3.14 24.67
CA GLN A 300 2.47 4.56 24.54
C GLN A 300 2.01 4.91 23.12
N GLU A 301 2.56 4.21 22.12
CA GLU A 301 2.11 4.35 20.73
C GLU A 301 0.66 3.87 20.58
N ILE A 302 0.33 2.70 21.14
CA ILE A 302 -1.06 2.18 21.12
C ILE A 302 -2.02 3.10 21.87
N GLU A 303 -1.62 3.64 23.03
CA GLU A 303 -2.41 4.64 23.75
C GLU A 303 -2.63 5.91 22.92
N THR A 304 -1.63 6.32 22.14
CA THR A 304 -1.75 7.48 21.24
C THR A 304 -2.76 7.24 20.13
N PHE A 305 -2.75 6.06 19.48
CA PHE A 305 -3.78 5.67 18.51
C PHE A 305 -5.17 5.75 19.14
N ARG A 306 -5.39 5.02 20.24
CA ARG A 306 -6.71 4.97 20.93
C ARG A 306 -7.23 6.35 21.32
N ARG A 307 -6.35 7.21 21.85
CA ARG A 307 -6.72 8.58 22.21
C ARG A 307 -7.10 9.41 21.00
N LEU A 308 -6.37 9.30 19.90
CA LEU A 308 -6.60 10.14 18.72
C LEU A 308 -7.78 9.68 17.88
N THR A 309 -8.17 8.41 17.94
CA THR A 309 -9.29 7.83 17.18
C THR A 309 -10.62 7.75 17.95
N SER A 310 -10.65 8.13 19.23
CA SER A 310 -11.86 8.11 20.05
C SER A 310 -12.60 9.46 20.15
N ASP A 311 -11.99 10.56 19.72
CA ASP A 311 -12.65 11.89 19.60
C ASP A 311 -13.17 12.12 18.18
#